data_AF-A0A397U725-F1
#
_entry.id   AF-A0A397U725-F1
#
_cell.length_a   1.000
_cell.length_b   1.000
_cell.length_c   1.000
_cell.angle_alpha   90.00
_cell.angle_beta   90.00
_cell.angle_gamma   90.00
#
_symmetry.space_group_name_H-M   'P 1'
#
loop_
_entity.id
_entity.type
_entity.pdbx_description
1 polymer ?
#
loop_
_entity_poly.entity_id
_entity_poly.type
_entity_poly.pdbx_seq_one_letter_code
_entity_poly.pdbx_strand_id
1 'polypeptide(L)'
;MAFMQNLNIQNIFPPSLNNPHDIINRLTIHFNSQSVTAYGVFKINVRREAERLGIEDHSEITCAESKLWNRATVADKTQYNILATATNALLPNRFPIRTFRRR
;
A
#
# COMPACT_ATOMS: atom_id res chain seq x y z
N MET A 1 17.86 11.38 -8.65
CA MET A 1 16.45 11.75 -8.33
C MET A 1 15.53 11.72 -9.57
N ALA A 2 15.69 10.75 -10.48
CA ALA A 2 14.90 10.68 -11.72
C ALA A 2 13.58 9.92 -11.55
N PHE A 3 13.53 8.97 -10.61
CA PHE A 3 12.38 8.10 -10.35
C PHE A 3 11.07 8.87 -10.08
N MET A 4 11.12 9.88 -9.20
CA MET A 4 9.92 10.65 -8.82
C MET A 4 9.28 11.41 -9.99
N GLN A 5 10.03 11.76 -11.03
CA GLN A 5 9.49 12.47 -12.20
C GLN A 5 8.77 11.52 -13.16
N ASN A 6 9.10 10.22 -13.11
CA ASN A 6 8.53 9.18 -13.97
C ASN A 6 7.35 8.45 -13.32
N LEU A 7 7.09 8.68 -12.03
CA LEU A 7 5.95 8.10 -11.33
C LEU A 7 4.65 8.72 -11.84
N ASN A 8 3.79 7.89 -12.42
CA ASN A 8 2.46 8.33 -12.79
C ASN A 8 1.59 8.43 -11.53
N ILE A 9 1.44 9.66 -11.02
CA ILE A 9 0.64 9.94 -9.82
C ILE A 9 -0.82 9.51 -10.01
N GLN A 10 -1.34 9.49 -11.24
CA GLN A 10 -2.71 9.03 -11.51
C GLN A 10 -2.92 7.52 -11.30
N ASN A 11 -1.84 6.73 -11.36
CA ASN A 11 -1.89 5.30 -11.03
C ASN A 11 -1.77 5.05 -9.52
N ILE A 12 -1.34 6.07 -8.77
CA ILE A 12 -1.19 6.03 -7.31
C ILE A 12 -2.39 6.71 -6.64
N PHE A 13 -3.03 7.68 -7.31
CA PHE A 13 -4.21 8.42 -6.86
C PHE A 13 -5.16 8.70 -8.04
N PRO A 14 -6.49 8.60 -7.87
CA PRO A 14 -7.16 8.24 -6.63
C PRO A 14 -7.16 6.72 -6.43
N PRO A 15 -7.00 6.26 -5.19
CA PRO A 15 -6.93 4.85 -4.89
C PRO A 15 -8.27 4.11 -5.06
N SER A 16 -9.37 4.82 -5.37
CA SER A 16 -10.70 4.30 -5.67
C SER A 16 -10.76 3.29 -6.82
N LEU A 17 -9.73 3.24 -7.67
CA LEU A 17 -9.59 2.27 -8.75
C LEU A 17 -8.98 0.93 -8.31
N ASN A 18 -8.49 0.82 -7.07
CA ASN A 18 -7.86 -0.41 -6.60
C ASN A 18 -8.88 -1.39 -6.03
N ASN A 19 -8.77 -2.64 -6.48
CA ASN A 19 -9.55 -3.73 -5.94
C ASN A 19 -8.93 -4.22 -4.61
N PRO A 20 -9.68 -4.23 -3.49
CA PRO A 20 -9.21 -4.76 -2.21
C PRO A 20 -8.65 -6.18 -2.30
N HIS A 21 -9.17 -7.04 -3.18
CA HIS A 21 -8.67 -8.41 -3.35
C HIS A 21 -7.25 -8.46 -3.93
N ASP A 22 -6.92 -7.62 -4.90
CA ASP A 22 -5.57 -7.53 -5.48
C ASP A 22 -4.57 -6.99 -4.46
N ILE A 23 -5.02 -6.03 -3.64
CA ILE A 23 -4.26 -5.46 -2.53
C ILE A 23 -3.89 -6.58 -1.52
N ILE A 24 -4.82 -7.47 -1.15
CA ILE A 24 -4.56 -8.58 -0.21
C ILE A 24 -3.47 -9.52 -0.75
N ASN A 25 -3.58 -9.94 -2.01
CA ASN A 25 -2.61 -10.88 -2.59
C ASN A 25 -1.20 -10.27 -2.62
N ARG A 26 -1.08 -8.98 -2.92
CA ARG A 26 0.22 -8.27 -2.89
C ARG A 26 0.70 -7.99 -1.48
N LEU A 27 -0.19 -7.70 -0.54
CA LEU A 27 0.16 -7.59 0.88
C LEU A 27 0.77 -8.90 1.36
N THR A 28 0.19 -10.05 1.06
CA THR A 28 0.77 -11.33 1.49
C THR A 28 2.15 -11.62 0.90
N ILE A 29 2.47 -11.09 -0.28
CA ILE A 29 3.77 -11.28 -0.94
C ILE A 29 4.83 -10.32 -0.36
N HIS A 30 4.46 -9.07 -0.11
CA HIS A 30 5.42 -8.01 0.22
C HIS A 30 5.42 -7.57 1.69
N PHE A 31 4.36 -7.88 2.43
CA PHE A 31 4.11 -7.41 3.79
C PHE A 31 3.52 -8.53 4.65
N ASN A 32 4.33 -9.11 5.53
CA ASN A 32 3.85 -10.11 6.50
C ASN A 32 3.12 -9.44 7.69
N SER A 33 2.18 -8.52 7.40
CA SER A 33 1.47 -7.74 8.40
C SER A 33 0.09 -8.34 8.68
N GLN A 34 -0.21 -8.54 9.96
CA GLN A 34 -1.53 -8.99 10.44
C GLN A 34 -2.62 -7.92 10.27
N SER A 35 -2.24 -6.67 10.03
CA SER A 35 -3.17 -5.57 9.78
C SER A 35 -2.71 -4.70 8.60
N VAL A 36 -3.68 -4.27 7.81
CA VAL A 36 -3.48 -3.40 6.66
C VAL A 36 -3.72 -1.97 7.10
N THR A 37 -2.71 -1.12 6.96
CA THR A 37 -2.84 0.32 7.20
C THR A 37 -3.01 1.07 5.88
N ALA A 38 -3.59 2.27 5.92
CA ALA A 38 -3.70 3.14 4.75
C ALA A 38 -2.34 3.37 4.07
N TYR A 39 -1.29 3.58 4.87
CA TYR A 39 0.07 3.71 4.37
C TYR A 39 0.59 2.41 3.74
N GLY A 40 0.27 1.24 4.31
CA GLY A 40 0.61 -0.06 3.74
C GLY A 40 -0.02 -0.29 2.37
N VAL A 41 -1.31 0.04 2.20
CA VAL A 41 -1.99 -0.03 0.89
C VAL A 41 -1.35 0.93 -0.11
N PHE A 42 -1.06 2.16 0.32
CA PHE A 42 -0.39 3.15 -0.50
C PHE A 42 0.99 2.66 -1.01
N LYS A 43 1.79 2.04 -0.14
CA LYS A 43 3.10 1.49 -0.51
C LYS A 43 3.01 0.42 -1.60
N ILE A 44 1.97 -0.41 -1.58
CA ILE A 44 1.76 -1.40 -2.65
C ILE A 44 1.60 -0.72 -4.00
N ASN A 45 0.81 0.36 -4.08
CA ASN A 45 0.59 1.07 -5.33
C ASN A 45 1.87 1.74 -5.85
N VAL A 46 2.65 2.35 -4.96
CA VAL A 46 3.95 2.94 -5.32
C VAL A 46 4.91 1.86 -5.83
N ARG A 47 4.99 0.71 -5.15
CA ARG A 47 5.83 -0.42 -5.57
C ARG A 47 5.38 -1.01 -6.90
N ARG A 48 4.07 -1.15 -7.12
CA ARG A 48 3.50 -1.61 -8.39
C ARG A 48 3.90 -0.69 -9.55
N GLU A 49 3.86 0.63 -9.33
CA GLU A 49 4.27 1.58 -10.36
C GLU A 49 5.80 1.56 -10.57
N ALA A 50 6.58 1.34 -9.52
CA ALA A 50 8.02 1.12 -9.64
C ALA A 50 8.36 -0.16 -10.43
N GLU A 51 7.70 -1.28 -10.14
CA GLU A 51 7.79 -2.54 -10.89
C GLU A 51 7.44 -2.33 -12.37
N ARG A 52 6.37 -1.58 -12.67
CA ARG A 52 5.97 -1.24 -14.05
C ARG A 52 7.05 -0.47 -14.80
N LEU A 53 7.83 0.34 -14.09
CA LEU A 53 8.94 1.13 -14.64
C LEU A 53 10.27 0.35 -14.66
N GLY A 54 10.30 -0.90 -14.19
CA GLY A 54 11.53 -1.70 -14.08
C GLY A 54 12.49 -1.19 -13.01
N ILE A 55 11.97 -0.52 -11.97
CA ILE A 55 12.76 0.07 -10.90
C ILE A 55 12.73 -0.84 -9.70
N GLU A 56 13.90 -1.39 -9.37
CA GLU A 56 14.08 -2.33 -8.26
C GLU A 56 14.82 -1.70 -7.06
N ASP A 57 15.32 -0.47 -7.20
CA ASP A 57 16.04 0.21 -6.11
C ASP A 57 15.09 0.54 -4.95
N HIS A 58 15.17 -0.27 -3.91
CA HIS A 58 14.36 -0.12 -2.70
C HIS A 58 14.56 1.21 -1.98
N SER A 59 15.75 1.82 -2.07
CA SER A 59 16.04 3.10 -1.43
C SER A 59 15.31 4.23 -2.15
N GLU A 60 15.33 4.22 -3.49
CA GLU A 60 14.57 5.18 -4.29
C GLU A 60 13.06 5.03 -4.09
N ILE A 61 12.56 3.79 -4.05
CA ILE A 61 11.16 3.48 -3.78
C ILE A 61 10.73 4.01 -2.42
N THR A 62 11.47 3.69 -1.36
CA THR A 62 11.13 4.11 0.02
C THR A 62 11.18 5.63 0.18
N CYS A 63 12.12 6.28 -0.49
CA CYS A 63 12.22 7.74 -0.53
C CYS A 63 10.98 8.35 -1.21
N ALA A 64 10.54 7.80 -2.35
CA ALA A 64 9.34 8.27 -3.03
C ALA A 64 8.07 7.99 -2.23
N GLU A 65 7.93 6.81 -1.62
CA GLU A 65 6.83 6.46 -0.71
C GLU A 65 6.67 7.55 0.36
N SER A 66 7.75 7.91 1.04
CA SER A 66 7.74 8.93 2.10
C SER A 66 7.37 10.32 1.57
N LYS A 67 7.97 10.76 0.46
CA LYS A 67 7.71 12.08 -0.12
C LYS A 67 6.28 12.21 -0.63
N LEU A 68 5.76 11.20 -1.33
CA LEU A 68 4.41 11.19 -1.89
C LEU A 68 3.36 11.12 -0.79
N TRP A 69 3.54 10.30 0.25
CA TRP A 69 2.61 10.25 1.37
C TRP A 69 2.52 11.56 2.16
N ASN A 70 3.66 12.25 2.32
CA ASN A 70 3.68 13.56 2.96
C ASN A 70 3.00 14.64 2.11
N ARG A 71 3.01 14.50 0.79
CA ARG A 71 2.31 15.40 -0.15
C ARG A 71 0.84 15.06 -0.37
N ALA A 72 0.43 13.82 -0.05
CA ALA A 72 -0.94 13.36 -0.25
C ALA A 72 -1.93 14.19 0.58
N THR A 73 -3.08 14.51 -0.02
CA THR A 73 -4.10 15.33 0.64
C THR A 73 -4.83 14.53 1.74
N VAL A 74 -5.54 15.23 2.62
CA VAL A 74 -6.39 14.58 3.64
C VAL A 74 -7.46 13.69 2.98
N ALA A 75 -8.00 14.12 1.84
CA ALA A 75 -8.98 13.34 1.07
C ALA A 75 -8.37 12.03 0.56
N ASP A 76 -7.16 12.09 -0.02
CA ASP A 76 -6.46 10.90 -0.50
C ASP A 76 -6.19 9.90 0.63
N LYS A 77 -5.70 10.40 1.77
CA LYS A 77 -5.44 9.58 2.96
C LYS A 77 -6.71 8.94 3.50
N THR A 78 -7.83 9.67 3.44
CA THR A 78 -9.16 9.15 3.81
C THR A 78 -9.58 8.00 2.90
N GLN A 79 -9.39 8.12 1.58
CA GLN A 79 -9.69 7.04 0.65
C GLN A 79 -8.82 5.81 0.89
N TYR A 80 -7.53 5.99 1.18
CA TYR A 80 -6.65 4.89 1.58
C TYR A 80 -7.06 4.25 2.91
N ASN A 81 -7.60 5.01 3.87
CA ASN A 81 -8.15 4.46 5.10
C ASN A 81 -9.40 3.60 4.85
N ILE A 82 -10.30 4.05 3.96
CA ILE A 82 -11.46 3.27 3.54
C ILE A 82 -11.02 1.96 2.91
N LEU A 83 -10.05 1.99 1.99
CA LEU A 83 -9.51 0.79 1.35
C LEU A 83 -8.82 -0.13 2.34
N ALA A 84 -8.01 0.40 3.25
CA ALA A 84 -7.38 -0.41 4.30
C ALA A 84 -8.43 -1.09 5.18
N THR A 85 -9.52 -0.40 5.51
CA THR A 85 -10.64 -0.95 6.27
C THR A 85 -11.36 -2.07 5.50
N ALA A 86 -11.69 -1.83 4.22
CA ALA A 86 -12.28 -2.84 3.34
C ALA A 86 -11.36 -4.06 3.18
N THR A 87 -10.05 -3.83 3.03
CA THR A 87 -9.03 -4.88 2.92
C THR A 87 -8.94 -5.69 4.21
N ASN A 88 -8.94 -5.04 5.38
CA ASN A 88 -8.97 -5.72 6.68
C ASN A 88 -10.25 -6.52 6.91
N ALA A 89 -11.40 -6.04 6.44
CA ALA A 89 -12.67 -6.77 6.53
C ALA A 89 -12.67 -8.07 5.70
N LEU A 90 -11.82 -8.16 4.68
CA LEU A 90 -11.62 -9.34 3.84
C LEU A 90 -10.49 -10.27 4.36
N LEU A 91 -9.66 -9.80 5.30
CA LEU A 91 -8.61 -10.60 5.94
C LEU A 91 -9.05 -11.67 6.98
N PRO A 92 -10.22 -11.63 7.66
CA PRO A 92 -10.50 -12.58 8.75
C PRO A 92 -10.59 -14.05 8.29
N ASN A 93 -10.57 -14.32 6.98
CA ASN A 93 -10.49 -15.67 6.42
C ASN A 93 -9.08 -16.21 6.15
N ARG A 94 -7.99 -15.44 6.38
CA ARG A 94 -6.61 -15.90 6.09
C ARG A 94 -5.66 -15.96 7.28
N PHE A 95 -5.90 -15.18 8.34
CA PHE A 95 -5.07 -15.22 9.54
C PHE A 95 -5.94 -15.49 10.76
N PRO A 96 -6.05 -16.74 11.25
CA PRO A 96 -6.70 -16.99 12.53
C PRO A 96 -5.96 -16.18 13.59
N ILE A 97 -6.74 -15.41 14.36
CA ILE A 97 -6.27 -14.52 15.43
C ILE A 97 -5.28 -15.32 16.28
N ARG A 98 -3.99 -15.04 16.15
CA ARG A 98 -2.97 -15.65 17.00
C ARG A 98 -3.10 -14.96 18.34
N THR A 99 -4.00 -15.46 19.18
CA THR A 99 -4.20 -14.96 20.54
C THR A 99 -2.84 -14.97 21.23
N PHE A 100 -2.34 -13.78 21.53
CA PHE A 100 -1.10 -13.60 22.26
C PHE A 100 -1.38 -14.00 23.71
N ARG A 101 -1.30 -15.31 24.00
CA ARG A 101 -1.28 -15.80 25.39
C ARG A 101 0.05 -15.34 26.00
N ARG A 102 0.01 -14.26 26.76
CA ARG A 102 1.08 -13.98 27.74
C ARG A 102 1.11 -15.17 28.70
N ARG A 103 2.26 -15.85 28.77
CA ARG A 103 2.60 -16.73 29.90
C ARG A 103 3.03 -15.88 31.08
#